data_AF-A0A3P7LMZ6-F1
#
_entry.id   AF-A0A3P7LMZ6-F1
#
_cell.length_a   1.000
_cell.length_b   1.000
_cell.length_c   1.000
_cell.angle_alpha   90.00
_cell.angle_beta   90.00
_cell.angle_gamma   90.00
#
_symmetry.space_group_name_H-M   'P 1'
#
loop_
_entity.id
_entity.type
_entity.pdbx_description
1 polymer ?
#
loop_
_entity_poly.entity_id
_entity_poly.type
_entity_poly.pdbx_seq_one_letter_code
_entity_poly.pdbx_strand_id
1 'polypeptide(L)' 'MLRRLGGSSSILWRPKNPHSLEYLKYLHGVLVKNDKVVEGNRKVLVEALRAIAEILIWGDQNDSKVFE' A
#
# COMPACT_ATOMS: atom_id res chain seq x y z
N MET A 1 -19.64 20.29 13.23
CA MET A 1 -19.27 18.89 13.54
C MET A 1 -18.36 18.38 12.44
N LEU A 2 -17.03 18.44 12.62
CA LEU A 2 -16.06 17.86 11.69
C LEU A 2 -15.44 16.64 12.37
N ARG A 3 -15.90 15.45 11.98
CA ARG A 3 -15.39 14.19 12.53
C ARG A 3 -14.03 13.92 11.87
N ARG A 4 -12.96 14.39 12.51
CA ARG A 4 -11.59 13.91 12.25
C ARG A 4 -11.59 12.43 12.64
N LEU A 5 -11.75 11.55 11.65
CA LEU A 5 -11.58 10.13 11.88
C LEU A 5 -10.11 9.88 12.20
N GLY A 6 -9.93 9.21 13.34
CA GLY A 6 -8.68 9.10 14.07
C GLY A 6 -7.55 8.53 13.23
N GLY A 7 -6.36 9.07 13.48
CA GLY A 7 -5.12 8.41 13.10
C GLY A 7 -5.09 7.03 13.75
N SER A 8 -5.22 5.99 12.93
CA SER A 8 -4.67 4.70 13.27
C SER A 8 -3.20 4.75 12.90
N SER A 9 -2.37 5.14 13.86
CA SER A 9 -0.96 4.79 13.91
C SER A 9 -0.82 3.28 14.11
N SER A 10 -1.50 2.46 13.30
CA SER A 10 -1.14 1.07 13.17
C SER A 10 0.27 1.08 12.61
N ILE A 11 1.22 0.57 13.38
CA ILE A 11 2.39 -0.09 12.81
C ILE A 11 1.85 -0.92 11.65
N LEU A 12 1.99 -0.39 10.44
CA LEU A 12 1.49 -1.01 9.23
C LEU A 12 2.39 -2.22 9.07
N TRP A 13 2.00 -3.33 9.70
CA TRP A 13 2.76 -4.56 9.66
C TRP A 13 2.79 -4.96 8.21
N ARG A 14 3.97 -4.92 7.59
CA ARG A 14 4.15 -5.28 6.19
C ARG A 14 3.68 -6.72 6.00
N PRO A 15 2.59 -6.98 5.26
CA PRO A 15 2.13 -8.35 5.03
C PRO A 15 3.21 -9.18 4.34
N LYS A 16 3.27 -10.49 4.62
CA LYS A 16 4.30 -11.39 4.10
C LYS A 16 4.13 -11.69 2.61
N ASN A 17 2.88 -11.84 2.17
CA ASN A 17 2.57 -12.13 0.77
C ASN A 17 2.58 -10.81 -0.02
N PRO A 18 3.53 -10.61 -0.96
CA PRO A 18 3.66 -9.36 -1.70
C PRO A 18 2.55 -9.14 -2.72
N HIS A 19 1.77 -10.17 -3.06
CA HIS A 19 0.70 -10.06 -4.04
C HIS A 19 -0.71 -10.05 -3.44
N SER A 20 -0.84 -10.07 -2.10
CA SER A 20 -2.14 -10.12 -1.44
C SER A 20 -2.85 -8.77 -1.40
N LEU A 21 -4.17 -8.81 -1.21
CA LEU A 21 -5.00 -7.62 -1.02
C LEU A 21 -4.57 -6.79 0.20
N GLU A 22 -4.12 -7.42 1.27
CA GLU A 22 -3.59 -6.76 2.46
C GLU A 22 -2.30 -6.00 2.14
N TYR A 23 -1.42 -6.57 1.31
CA TYR A 23 -0.19 -5.90 0.89
C TYR A 23 -0.52 -4.66 0.03
N LEU A 24 -1.51 -4.77 -0.85
CA LEU A 24 -2.02 -3.63 -1.61
C LEU A 24 -2.54 -2.51 -0.70
N LYS A 25 -3.34 -2.84 0.33
CA LYS A 25 -3.82 -1.87 1.34
C LYS A 25 -2.67 -1.24 2.12
N TYR A 26 -1.64 -2.02 2.46
CA TYR A 26 -0.42 -1.52 3.09
C TYR A 26 0.29 -0.49 2.18
N LEU A 27 0.51 -0.81 0.90
CA LEU A 27 1.16 0.08 -0.05
C LEU A 27 0.36 1.36 -0.28
N HIS A 28 -0.97 1.27 -0.36
CA HIS A 28 -1.83 2.45 -0.39
C HIS A 28 -1.62 3.34 0.86
N GLY A 29 -1.52 2.74 2.05
CA GLY A 29 -1.18 3.47 3.27
C GLY A 29 0.20 4.15 3.21
N VAL A 30 1.19 3.52 2.58
CA VAL A 30 2.51 4.12 2.31
C VAL A 30 2.37 5.35 1.41
N LEU A 31 1.59 5.28 0.33
CA LEU A 31 1.36 6.41 -0.57
C LEU A 31 0.64 7.55 0.14
N VAL A 32 -0.44 7.28 0.88
CA VAL A 32 -1.20 8.29 1.62
C VAL A 32 -0.34 8.98 2.68
N LYS A 33 0.54 8.24 3.37
CA LYS A 33 1.46 8.81 4.36
C LYS A 33 2.56 9.68 3.73
N ASN A 34 2.87 9.45 2.46
CA ASN A 34 3.90 10.16 1.70
C ASN A 34 3.25 10.97 0.54
N ASP A 35 2.19 11.70 0.85
CA ASP A 35 1.41 12.49 -0.11
C ASP A 35 2.22 13.57 -0.85
N LYS A 36 3.29 14.05 -0.22
CA LYS A 36 4.25 14.98 -0.81
C LYS A 36 5.58 14.29 -1.12
N VAL A 37 6.00 14.40 -2.37
CA VAL A 37 7.31 13.92 -2.80
C VAL A 37 8.40 14.85 -2.30
N VAL A 38 9.32 14.31 -1.52
CA VAL A 38 10.54 14.98 -1.07
C VAL A 38 11.74 14.07 -1.33
N GLU A 39 12.95 14.64 -1.33
CA GLU A 39 14.17 13.88 -1.62
C GLU A 39 14.28 12.57 -0.81
N GLY A 40 13.94 12.61 0.48
CA GLY A 40 14.03 11.46 1.38
C GLY A 40 13.01 10.33 1.14
N ASN A 41 11.93 10.55 0.39
CA ASN A 41 10.89 9.54 0.18
C ASN A 41 10.68 9.12 -1.28
N ARG A 42 11.36 9.75 -2.25
CA ARG A 42 11.26 9.40 -3.70
C ARG A 42 11.37 7.90 -3.94
N LYS A 43 12.41 7.26 -3.39
CA LYS A 43 12.64 5.82 -3.58
C LYS A 43 11.51 4.97 -3.00
N VAL A 44 10.98 5.34 -1.83
CA VAL A 44 9.86 4.62 -1.19
C VAL A 44 8.61 4.67 -2.06
N LEU A 45 8.30 5.83 -2.63
CA LEU A 45 7.13 6.01 -3.50
C LEU A 45 7.27 5.22 -4.81
N VAL A 46 8.45 5.26 -5.44
CA VAL A 46 8.72 4.48 -6.65
C VAL A 46 8.56 2.98 -6.40
N GLU A 47 9.13 2.47 -5.29
CA GLU A 47 8.99 1.05 -4.94
C GLU A 47 7.55 0.67 -4.58
N ALA A 48 6.81 1.56 -3.92
CA ALA A 48 5.40 1.30 -3.62
C ALA A 48 4.57 1.20 -4.90
N LEU A 49 4.78 2.12 -5.86
CA LEU A 49 4.08 2.09 -7.15
C LEU A 49 4.46 0.85 -7.99
N ARG A 50 5.75 0.48 -8.02
CA ARG A 50 6.20 -0.75 -8.69
C ARG A 50 5.51 -1.98 -8.11
N ALA A 51 5.48 -2.11 -6.78
CA ALA A 51 4.85 -3.24 -6.12
C ALA A 51 3.32 -3.28 -6.33
N ILE A 52 2.65 -2.11 -6.37
CA ILE A 52 1.24 -2.04 -6.76
C ILE A 52 1.06 -2.53 -8.20
N ALA A 53 1.90 -2.09 -9.15
CA ALA A 53 1.83 -2.56 -10.53
C ALA A 53 2.03 -4.08 -10.63
N GLU A 54 2.96 -4.66 -9.88
CA GLU A 54 3.16 -6.11 -9.82
C GLU A 54 1.93 -6.86 -9.29
N ILE A 55 1.29 -6.37 -8.22
CA ILE A 55 0.02 -6.91 -7.74
C ILE A 55 -1.05 -6.85 -8.84
N LEU A 56 -1.14 -5.74 -9.58
CA LEU A 56 -2.19 -5.58 -10.60
C LEU A 56 -1.94 -6.40 -11.87
N ILE A 57 -0.68 -6.70 -12.20
CA ILE A 57 -0.32 -7.53 -13.37
C ILE A 57 -0.43 -9.01 -13.01
N TRP A 58 0.13 -9.39 -11.86
CA TRP A 58 0.30 -10.80 -11.50
C TRP A 58 -0.75 -11.29 -10.50
N GLY A 59 -1.21 -10.43 -9.60
CA GLY A 59 -2.11 -10.82 -8.50
C GLY A 59 -1.57 -11.94 -7.62
N ASP A 60 -2.38 -12.35 -6.65
CA ASP A 60 -2.12 -13.57 -5.89
C ASP A 60 -2.64 -14.77 -6.68
N GLN A 61 -1.71 -15.64 -7.07
CA GLN A 61 -2.01 -16.84 -7.87
C GLN A 61 -2.88 -17.85 -7.12
N ASN A 62 -2.98 -17.75 -5.79
CA ASN A 62 -3.79 -18.64 -4.95
C ASN A 62 -5.04 -17.96 -4.39
N ASP A 63 -5.19 -16.64 -4.56
CA ASP A 63 -6.31 -15.87 -4.00
C ASP A 63 -6.74 -14.74 -4.96
N SER A 64 -7.94 -14.86 -5.55
CA SER A 64 -8.44 -13.90 -6.55
C SER A 64 -8.98 -12.59 -5.96
N LYS A 65 -9.04 -12.41 -4.63
CA LYS A 65 -9.65 -11.24 -3.95
C LYS A 65 -9.09 -9.87 -4.34
N VAL A 66 -7.92 -9.80 -4.97
CA VAL A 66 -7.40 -8.53 -5.49
C VAL A 66 -8.26 -8.00 -6.65
N PHE A 67 -8.87 -8.90 -7.42
CA PHE A 67 -9.59 -8.59 -8.66
C PHE A 67 -11.11 -8.82 -8.57
N GLU A 68 -11.60 -9.46 -7.50
CA GLU A 68 -13.03 -9.72 -7.22
C GLU A 68 -13.57 -8.75 -6.16
#